data_AF-A0A7X5QTA7-F1
#
_entry.id   AF-A0A7X5QTA7-F1
#
_cell.length_a   1.000
_cell.length_b   1.000
_cell.length_c   1.000
_cell.angle_alpha   90.00
_cell.angle_beta   90.00
_cell.angle_gamma   90.00
#
_symmetry.space_group_name_H-M   'P 1'
#
loop_
_entity.id
_entity.type
_entity.pdbx_description
1 polymer ?
#
loop_
_entity_poly.entity_id
_entity_poly.type
_entity_poly.pdbx_seq_one_letter_code
_entity_poly.pdbx_strand_id
1 'polypeptide(L)'
;MCPLYPARSAMYPDHDPASLPAYHVQRPRSSRARAAADARICGMNCMHALAEMLRQLFAARQGRAAEVLMDRCSREALETLVRQSSAFLGSRVLYAVEDRLRHRKPQLDETALPTIRAIASVLNAWLHDGRRLAIRAVLRELSEDELRELAALPELNDEVATMTGDFAGGNAP
;
A
#
# COMPACT_ATOMS: atom_id res chain seq x y z
N MET A 1 65.09 -52.80 -28.68
CA MET A 1 64.64 -53.75 -27.64
C MET A 1 65.13 -53.21 -26.29
N CYS A 2 64.24 -53.19 -25.29
CA CYS A 2 64.32 -52.66 -23.90
C CYS A 2 65.69 -52.82 -23.18
N PRO A 3 66.02 -52.10 -22.06
CA PRO A 3 65.10 -51.82 -20.93
C PRO A 3 65.36 -50.63 -19.92
N LEU A 4 64.41 -50.51 -18.97
CA LEU A 4 64.49 -50.23 -17.49
C LEU A 4 64.80 -48.80 -16.90
N TYR A 5 63.72 -48.16 -16.37
CA TYR A 5 63.47 -47.34 -15.13
C TYR A 5 64.53 -46.38 -14.54
N PRO A 6 64.12 -45.19 -13.98
CA PRO A 6 63.72 -45.14 -12.56
C PRO A 6 62.71 -44.04 -12.13
N ALA A 7 62.36 -44.14 -10.83
CA ALA A 7 62.00 -43.09 -9.87
C ALA A 7 60.52 -42.72 -9.65
N ARG A 8 60.13 -42.90 -8.39
CA ARG A 8 58.82 -42.75 -7.77
C ARG A 8 59.04 -41.85 -6.54
N SER A 9 58.44 -40.67 -6.51
CA SER A 9 58.19 -39.90 -5.27
C SER A 9 57.29 -38.68 -5.50
N ALA A 10 56.46 -38.43 -4.48
CA ALA A 10 55.71 -37.21 -4.16
C ALA A 10 54.55 -36.87 -5.12
N MET A 11 53.41 -36.32 -4.71
CA MET A 11 52.65 -36.16 -3.47
C MET A 11 51.38 -35.40 -3.95
N TYR A 12 50.24 -35.54 -3.25
CA TYR A 12 48.95 -34.85 -3.49
C TYR A 12 48.13 -35.22 -4.73
N PRO A 13 47.00 -35.95 -4.57
CA PRO A 13 45.79 -35.59 -5.29
C PRO A 13 45.17 -34.36 -4.64
N ASP A 14 45.06 -33.33 -5.46
CA ASP A 14 44.32 -32.09 -5.28
C ASP A 14 42.89 -32.39 -4.77
N HIS A 15 42.45 -31.60 -3.79
CA HIS A 15 41.11 -31.68 -3.24
C HIS A 15 40.08 -31.46 -4.34
N ASP A 16 39.32 -32.50 -4.66
CA ASP A 16 38.05 -32.43 -5.39
C ASP A 16 37.09 -31.55 -4.58
N PRO A 17 36.76 -30.31 -5.02
CA PRO A 17 35.74 -29.54 -4.34
C PRO A 17 34.40 -30.09 -4.80
N ALA A 18 33.86 -30.99 -3.97
CA ALA A 18 32.47 -31.39 -3.91
C ALA A 18 31.55 -30.19 -4.21
N SER A 19 31.11 -30.07 -5.47
CA SER A 19 30.10 -29.10 -5.89
C SER A 19 28.77 -29.83 -6.03
N LEU A 20 28.15 -30.08 -4.88
CA LEU A 20 26.71 -30.26 -4.73
C LEU A 20 26.12 -28.95 -4.17
N PRO A 21 24.81 -28.71 -4.28
CA PRO A 21 23.93 -28.85 -5.43
C PRO A 21 23.35 -27.48 -5.82
N ALA A 22 22.62 -27.42 -6.93
CA ALA A 22 21.87 -26.26 -7.39
C ALA A 22 20.98 -25.68 -6.27
N TYR A 23 21.40 -24.56 -5.69
CA TYR A 23 20.59 -23.73 -4.81
C TYR A 23 19.60 -22.92 -5.66
N HIS A 24 18.58 -23.58 -6.20
CA HIS A 24 17.35 -22.91 -6.58
C HIS A 24 16.63 -22.49 -5.30
N VAL A 25 17.07 -21.40 -4.68
CA VAL A 25 16.20 -20.65 -3.79
C VAL A 25 15.32 -19.80 -4.69
N GLN A 26 14.31 -20.43 -5.27
CA GLN A 26 13.08 -19.72 -5.58
C GLN A 26 12.53 -19.26 -4.23
N ARG A 27 12.98 -18.08 -3.78
CA ARG A 27 12.40 -17.40 -2.64
C ARG A 27 10.92 -17.27 -2.98
N PRO A 28 10.02 -17.89 -2.19
CA PRO A 28 8.63 -17.90 -2.53
C PRO A 28 8.14 -16.46 -2.60
N ARG A 29 7.20 -16.25 -3.53
CA ARG A 29 6.46 -15.04 -3.85
C ARG A 29 5.65 -14.54 -2.64
N SER A 30 6.28 -14.34 -1.48
CA SER A 30 5.63 -13.96 -0.23
C SER A 30 5.03 -12.56 -0.32
N SER A 31 5.70 -11.65 -1.03
CA SER A 31 5.20 -10.29 -1.32
C SER A 31 4.00 -10.32 -2.26
N ARG A 32 4.00 -11.20 -3.28
CA ARG A 32 2.86 -11.34 -4.20
C ARG A 32 1.69 -12.09 -3.56
N ALA A 33 1.96 -13.04 -2.66
CA ALA A 33 0.95 -13.79 -1.92
C ALA A 33 0.30 -12.95 -0.82
N ARG A 34 1.05 -12.06 -0.14
CA ARG A 34 0.47 -11.02 0.73
C ARG A 34 -0.32 -10.00 -0.07
N ALA A 35 0.23 -9.45 -1.16
CA ALA A 35 -0.53 -8.54 -2.03
C ALA A 35 -1.79 -9.19 -2.62
N ALA A 36 -1.80 -10.49 -2.91
CA ALA A 36 -2.98 -11.23 -3.38
C ALA A 36 -3.96 -11.61 -2.25
N ALA A 37 -3.48 -11.78 -1.00
CA ALA A 37 -4.34 -11.97 0.17
C ALA A 37 -4.96 -10.64 0.61
N ASP A 38 -4.18 -9.56 0.60
CA ASP A 38 -4.66 -8.19 0.71
C ASP A 38 -5.61 -7.87 -0.43
N ALA A 39 -5.37 -8.29 -1.69
CA ALA A 39 -6.32 -8.09 -2.79
C ALA A 39 -7.68 -8.80 -2.58
N ARG A 40 -7.72 -9.90 -1.80
CA ARG A 40 -8.96 -10.61 -1.47
C ARG A 40 -9.71 -9.99 -0.29
N ILE A 41 -9.02 -9.21 0.55
CA ILE A 41 -9.64 -8.38 1.60
C ILE A 41 -9.94 -6.97 1.05
N CYS A 42 -9.19 -6.49 0.05
CA CYS A 42 -9.34 -5.24 -0.72
C CYS A 42 -10.46 -5.32 -1.77
N GLY A 43 -11.49 -6.12 -1.54
CA GLY A 43 -12.68 -6.20 -2.39
C GLY A 43 -13.68 -5.05 -2.17
N MET A 44 -13.34 -4.05 -1.36
CA MET A 44 -14.19 -2.90 -1.09
C MET A 44 -13.45 -1.63 -1.52
N ASN A 45 -13.78 -1.18 -2.74
CA ASN A 45 -13.13 -0.06 -3.39
C ASN A 45 -13.51 1.25 -2.69
N CYS A 46 -12.80 1.59 -1.63
CA CYS A 46 -12.85 2.89 -0.93
C CYS A 46 -12.29 4.06 -1.78
N MET A 47 -12.36 3.93 -3.11
CA MET A 47 -11.89 4.88 -4.10
C MET A 47 -12.66 6.19 -4.05
N HIS A 48 -13.95 6.16 -3.72
CA HIS A 48 -14.78 7.36 -3.54
C HIS A 48 -14.30 8.17 -2.34
N ALA A 49 -14.10 7.51 -1.19
CA ALA A 49 -13.54 8.14 0.00
C ALA A 49 -12.10 8.64 -0.21
N LEU A 50 -11.25 7.88 -0.92
CA LEU A 50 -9.90 8.32 -1.29
C LEU A 50 -9.94 9.55 -2.22
N ALA A 51 -10.85 9.57 -3.20
CA ALA A 51 -11.04 10.70 -4.11
C ALA A 51 -11.52 11.95 -3.36
N GLU A 52 -12.50 11.80 -2.46
CA GLU A 52 -12.98 12.89 -1.60
C GLU A 52 -11.87 13.40 -0.69
N MET A 53 -11.10 12.51 -0.06
CA MET A 53 -9.97 12.90 0.78
C MET A 53 -8.93 13.72 0.01
N LEU A 54 -8.55 13.27 -1.18
CA LEU A 54 -7.64 14.02 -2.04
C LEU A 54 -8.25 15.37 -2.45
N ARG A 55 -9.53 15.43 -2.82
CA ARG A 55 -10.22 16.70 -3.12
C ARG A 55 -10.15 17.67 -1.94
N GLN A 56 -10.45 17.23 -0.72
CA GLN A 56 -10.38 18.04 0.49
C GLN A 56 -8.94 18.51 0.78
N LEU A 57 -7.94 17.64 0.62
CA LEU A 57 -6.53 17.99 0.80
C LEU A 57 -6.06 19.07 -0.20
N PHE A 58 -6.40 18.91 -1.48
CA PHE A 58 -6.03 19.89 -2.50
C PHE A 58 -6.82 21.21 -2.35
N ALA A 59 -8.10 21.16 -1.98
CA ALA A 59 -8.91 22.33 -1.67
C ALA A 59 -8.31 23.12 -0.49
N ALA A 60 -7.85 22.42 0.54
CA ALA A 60 -7.19 23.02 1.69
C ALA A 60 -5.70 23.37 1.48
N ARG A 61 -5.17 23.22 0.25
CA ARG A 61 -3.75 23.43 -0.09
C ARG A 61 -2.77 22.57 0.73
N GLN A 62 -3.22 21.45 1.29
CA GLN A 62 -2.40 20.50 2.05
C GLN A 62 -1.66 19.53 1.12
N GLY A 63 -0.90 20.07 0.16
CA GLY A 63 -0.21 19.27 -0.86
C GLY A 63 0.71 18.20 -0.27
N ARG A 64 1.45 18.52 0.80
CA ARG A 64 2.33 17.55 1.48
C ARG A 64 1.56 16.36 2.08
N ALA A 65 0.38 16.59 2.65
CA ALA A 65 -0.43 15.51 3.20
C ALA A 65 -1.04 14.65 2.09
N ALA A 66 -1.41 15.26 0.95
CA ALA A 66 -1.83 14.51 -0.23
C ALA A 66 -0.70 13.64 -0.78
N GLU A 67 0.53 14.15 -0.83
CA GLU A 67 1.71 13.37 -1.23
C GLU A 67 1.96 12.20 -0.29
N VAL A 68 1.93 12.42 1.02
CA VAL A 68 2.10 11.34 2.02
C VAL A 68 1.00 10.28 1.90
N LEU A 69 -0.24 10.68 1.64
CA LEU A 69 -1.35 9.75 1.40
C LEU A 69 -1.09 8.91 0.14
N MET A 70 -0.74 9.56 -0.98
CA MET A 70 -0.44 8.89 -2.24
C MET A 70 0.76 7.93 -2.11
N ASP A 71 1.79 8.32 -1.36
CA ASP A 71 2.98 7.48 -1.16
C ASP A 71 2.64 6.21 -0.34
N ARG A 72 1.65 6.28 0.55
CA ARG A 72 1.18 5.16 1.39
C ARG A 72 0.14 4.26 0.72
N CYS A 73 -0.60 4.73 -0.28
CA CYS A 73 -1.52 3.90 -1.05
C CYS A 73 -0.75 2.96 -1.99
N SER A 74 -1.29 1.79 -2.31
CA SER A 74 -0.66 0.91 -3.32
C SER A 74 -0.76 1.50 -4.73
N ARG A 75 0.14 1.08 -5.63
CA ARG A 75 0.14 1.57 -7.02
C ARG A 75 -1.17 1.18 -7.72
N GLU A 76 -1.61 -0.05 -7.48
CA GLU A 76 -2.85 -0.59 -8.01
C GLU A 76 -4.07 0.22 -7.54
N ALA A 77 -4.09 0.67 -6.29
CA ALA A 77 -5.16 1.52 -5.77
C ALA A 77 -5.18 2.89 -6.47
N LEU A 78 -4.02 3.52 -6.68
CA LEU A 78 -3.92 4.80 -7.39
C LEU A 78 -4.26 4.68 -8.87
N GLU A 79 -3.83 3.60 -9.54
CA GLU A 79 -4.22 3.33 -10.94
C GLU A 79 -5.73 3.07 -11.06
N THR A 80 -6.30 2.35 -10.10
CA THR A 80 -7.75 2.11 -10.03
C THR A 80 -8.51 3.41 -9.78
N LEU A 81 -8.01 4.27 -8.90
CA LEU A 81 -8.56 5.59 -8.63
C LEU A 81 -8.61 6.45 -9.90
N VAL A 82 -7.51 6.52 -10.67
CA VAL A 82 -7.49 7.27 -11.93
C VAL A 82 -8.45 6.65 -12.95
N ARG A 83 -8.50 5.33 -13.05
CA ARG A 83 -9.37 4.66 -14.03
C ARG A 83 -10.86 4.78 -13.72
N GLN A 84 -11.24 4.62 -12.44
CA GLN A 84 -12.64 4.53 -12.03
C GLN A 84 -13.23 5.86 -11.55
N SER A 85 -12.40 6.75 -10.99
CA SER A 85 -12.86 8.00 -10.35
C SER A 85 -12.40 9.25 -11.08
N SER A 86 -11.81 9.16 -12.29
CA SER A 86 -11.36 10.31 -13.08
C SER A 86 -12.46 11.36 -13.33
N ALA A 87 -13.72 10.93 -13.48
CA ALA A 87 -14.85 11.85 -13.64
C ALA A 87 -15.13 12.69 -12.38
N PHE A 88 -14.77 12.20 -11.19
CA PHE A 88 -14.99 12.85 -9.90
C PHE A 88 -13.74 13.59 -9.40
N LEU A 89 -12.57 13.25 -9.93
CA LEU A 89 -11.31 13.91 -9.62
C LEU A 89 -11.19 15.19 -10.45
N GLY A 90 -11.05 16.34 -9.78
CA GLY A 90 -10.70 17.58 -10.47
C GLY A 90 -9.36 17.42 -11.22
N SER A 91 -9.21 18.11 -12.35
CA SER A 91 -8.03 18.04 -13.23
C SER A 91 -6.70 18.18 -12.49
N ARG A 92 -6.65 19.03 -11.46
CA ARG A 92 -5.47 19.22 -10.59
C ARG A 92 -5.14 17.99 -9.74
N VAL A 93 -6.15 17.32 -9.20
CA VAL A 93 -5.97 16.11 -8.37
C VAL A 93 -5.52 14.96 -9.26
N LEU A 94 -6.17 14.79 -10.41
CA LEU A 94 -5.83 13.78 -11.40
C LEU A 94 -4.39 13.93 -11.88
N TYR A 95 -3.98 15.15 -12.25
CA TYR A 95 -2.60 15.43 -12.64
C TYR A 95 -1.60 15.05 -11.53
N ALA A 96 -1.88 15.40 -10.28
CA ALA A 96 -0.98 15.08 -9.18
C ALA A 96 -0.85 13.57 -8.93
N VAL A 97 -1.94 12.81 -9.05
CA VAL A 97 -1.91 11.35 -8.93
C VAL A 97 -1.15 10.72 -10.09
N GLU A 98 -1.38 11.17 -11.32
CA GLU A 98 -0.66 10.67 -12.50
C GLU A 98 0.84 11.01 -12.44
N ASP A 99 1.18 12.24 -12.05
CA ASP A 99 2.56 12.67 -11.88
C ASP A 99 3.28 11.83 -10.83
N ARG A 100 2.60 11.53 -9.71
CA ARG A 100 3.12 10.64 -8.67
C ARG A 100 3.29 9.21 -9.15
N LEU A 101 2.35 8.68 -9.92
CA LEU A 101 2.47 7.34 -10.53
C LEU A 101 3.67 7.25 -11.48
N ARG A 102 3.98 8.30 -12.25
CA ARG A 102 5.13 8.36 -13.16
C ARG A 102 6.47 8.41 -12.41
N HIS A 103 6.54 9.15 -11.31
CA HIS A 103 7.77 9.35 -10.56
C HIS A 103 7.91 8.43 -9.34
N ARG A 104 7.04 7.43 -9.20
CA ARG A 104 6.97 6.60 -8.00
C ARG A 104 8.22 5.73 -7.83
N LYS A 105 8.79 5.72 -6.63
CA LYS A 105 9.89 4.82 -6.28
C LYS A 105 9.35 3.42 -5.99
N PRO A 106 9.99 2.35 -6.50
CA PRO A 106 9.54 0.97 -6.30
C PRO A 106 9.52 0.54 -4.82
N GLN A 107 10.35 1.17 -3.98
CA GLN A 107 10.39 0.92 -2.53
C GLN A 107 9.10 1.31 -1.80
N LEU A 108 8.33 2.26 -2.35
CA LEU A 108 7.07 2.71 -1.74
C LEU A 108 5.95 1.68 -1.88
N ASP A 109 6.02 0.83 -2.91
CA ASP A 109 5.06 -0.26 -3.09
C ASP A 109 5.26 -1.38 -2.05
N GLU A 110 6.48 -1.58 -1.55
CA GLU A 110 6.75 -2.54 -0.47
C GLU A 110 6.24 -2.07 0.89
N THR A 111 6.10 -0.74 1.07
CA THR A 111 5.56 -0.12 2.29
C THR A 111 4.11 0.32 2.15
N ALA A 112 3.46 -0.02 1.04
CA ALA A 112 2.09 0.39 0.78
C ALA A 112 1.14 -0.24 1.81
N LEU A 113 0.26 0.57 2.35
CA LEU A 113 -0.78 0.16 3.27
C LEU A 113 -2.07 -0.13 2.49
N PRO A 114 -2.95 -0.99 3.04
CA PRO A 114 -4.34 -1.05 2.59
C PRO A 114 -4.94 0.36 2.59
N THR A 115 -5.71 0.70 1.56
CA THR A 115 -6.25 2.05 1.35
C THR A 115 -7.02 2.56 2.57
N ILE A 116 -7.78 1.69 3.24
CA ILE A 116 -8.54 2.02 4.46
C ILE A 116 -7.62 2.47 5.61
N ARG A 117 -6.44 1.86 5.76
CA ARG A 117 -5.45 2.25 6.77
C ARG A 117 -4.76 3.56 6.41
N ALA A 118 -4.48 3.77 5.12
CA ALA A 118 -3.93 5.03 4.64
C ALA A 118 -4.89 6.20 4.91
N ILE A 119 -6.20 5.99 4.67
CA ILE A 119 -7.28 6.92 5.01
C ILE A 119 -7.30 7.18 6.53
N ALA A 120 -7.31 6.14 7.35
CA ALA A 120 -7.35 6.27 8.82
C ALA A 120 -6.23 7.17 9.36
N SER A 121 -5.01 7.05 8.83
CA SER A 121 -3.90 7.89 9.28
C SER A 121 -4.11 9.38 8.97
N VAL A 122 -4.72 9.72 7.83
CA VAL A 122 -5.02 11.12 7.49
C VAL A 122 -6.21 11.63 8.31
N LEU A 123 -7.23 10.80 8.56
CA LEU A 123 -8.35 11.17 9.43
C LEU A 123 -7.87 11.53 10.84
N ASN A 124 -6.96 10.73 11.41
CA ASN A 124 -6.34 11.03 12.70
C ASN A 124 -5.57 12.36 12.68
N ALA A 125 -4.78 12.62 11.63
CA ALA A 125 -4.07 13.89 11.49
C ALA A 125 -5.03 15.08 11.39
N TRP A 126 -6.10 14.95 10.61
CA TRP A 126 -7.14 15.97 10.49
C TRP A 126 -7.94 16.19 11.77
N LEU A 127 -8.10 15.16 12.60
CA LEU A 127 -8.74 15.29 13.89
C LEU A 127 -7.91 16.21 14.79
N HIS A 128 -6.59 16.00 14.84
CA HIS A 128 -5.67 16.87 15.58
C HIS A 128 -5.66 18.31 15.04
N ASP A 129 -5.83 18.49 13.73
CA ASP A 129 -5.98 19.80 13.10
C ASP A 129 -7.38 20.45 13.30
N GLY A 130 -8.32 19.77 13.95
CA GLY A 130 -9.69 20.25 14.16
C GLY A 130 -10.58 20.22 12.92
N ARG A 131 -10.22 19.48 11.87
CA ARG A 131 -10.89 19.45 10.55
C ARG A 131 -12.05 18.45 10.50
N ARG A 132 -12.95 18.50 11.49
CA ARG A 132 -14.07 17.56 11.65
C ARG A 132 -15.00 17.51 10.42
N LEU A 133 -15.21 18.63 9.72
CA LEU A 133 -16.05 18.67 8.52
C LEU A 133 -15.45 17.87 7.36
N ALA A 134 -14.13 17.93 7.16
CA ALA A 134 -13.44 17.14 6.14
C ALA A 134 -13.48 15.64 6.47
N ILE A 135 -13.34 15.29 7.75
CA ILE A 135 -13.52 13.92 8.23
C ILE A 135 -14.91 13.41 7.88
N ARG A 136 -15.97 14.15 8.25
CA ARG A 136 -17.36 13.77 7.94
C ARG A 136 -17.64 13.64 6.44
N ALA A 137 -17.04 14.50 5.61
CA ALA A 137 -17.16 14.40 4.16
C ALA A 137 -16.58 13.08 3.63
N VAL A 138 -15.42 12.67 4.12
CA VAL A 138 -14.82 11.37 3.73
C VAL A 138 -15.63 10.19 4.28
N LEU A 139 -16.07 10.25 5.54
CA LEU A 139 -16.86 9.16 6.14
C LEU A 139 -18.18 8.93 5.39
N ARG A 140 -18.80 9.99 4.84
CA ARG A 140 -20.02 9.89 4.03
C ARG A 140 -19.83 9.10 2.72
N GLU A 141 -18.62 9.08 2.19
CA GLU A 141 -18.29 8.40 0.93
C GLU A 141 -17.85 6.94 1.15
N LEU A 142 -17.78 6.49 2.41
CA LEU A 142 -17.53 5.10 2.77
C LEU A 142 -18.87 4.35 2.90
N SER A 143 -18.90 3.12 2.40
CA SER A 143 -20.00 2.17 2.61
C SER A 143 -20.05 1.69 4.07
N GLU A 144 -21.19 1.13 4.50
CA GLU A 144 -21.36 0.62 5.87
C GLU A 144 -20.31 -0.41 6.27
N ASP A 145 -19.94 -1.30 5.35
CA ASP A 145 -18.90 -2.30 5.58
C ASP A 145 -17.51 -1.68 5.68
N GLU A 146 -17.20 -0.66 4.86
CA GLU A 146 -15.94 0.08 4.96
C GLU A 146 -15.87 0.92 6.23
N LEU A 147 -16.99 1.47 6.69
CA LEU A 147 -17.11 2.17 7.98
C LEU A 147 -16.87 1.20 9.14
N ARG A 148 -17.43 -0.02 9.06
CA ARG A 148 -17.19 -1.07 10.06
C ARG A 148 -15.72 -1.50 10.08
N GLU A 149 -15.11 -1.65 8.91
CA GLU A 149 -13.68 -1.98 8.81
C GLU A 149 -12.81 -0.85 9.38
N LEU A 150 -13.12 0.41 9.06
CA LEU A 150 -12.43 1.57 9.58
C LEU A 150 -12.51 1.63 11.11
N ALA A 151 -13.71 1.45 11.68
CA ALA A 151 -13.94 1.46 13.13
C ALA A 151 -13.26 0.30 13.86
N ALA A 152 -13.01 -0.82 13.17
CA ALA A 152 -12.29 -1.96 13.73
C ALA A 152 -10.76 -1.77 13.76
N LEU A 153 -10.22 -0.69 13.16
CA LEU A 153 -8.79 -0.44 13.15
C LEU A 153 -8.30 0.05 14.52
N PRO A 154 -7.33 -0.63 15.16
CA PRO A 154 -6.81 -0.24 16.47
C PRO A 154 -6.00 1.07 16.44
N GLU A 155 -5.61 1.50 15.24
CA GLU A 155 -4.86 2.74 15.01
C GLU A 155 -5.80 3.96 14.88
N LEU A 156 -7.12 3.75 14.75
CA LEU A 156 -8.09 4.84 14.61
C LEU A 156 -8.35 5.50 15.97
N ASN A 157 -8.38 6.83 15.99
CA ASN A 157 -8.70 7.56 17.21
C ASN A 157 -10.19 7.34 17.62
N ASP A 158 -10.45 7.19 18.91
CA ASP A 158 -11.80 6.97 19.47
C ASP A 158 -12.83 8.03 19.03
N GLU A 159 -12.41 9.28 18.84
CA GLU A 159 -13.31 10.33 18.37
C GLU A 159 -13.70 10.11 16.90
N VAL A 160 -12.77 9.67 16.04
CA VAL A 160 -13.09 9.31 14.66
C VAL A 160 -13.93 8.03 14.62
N ALA A 161 -13.65 7.04 15.47
CA ALA A 161 -14.45 5.83 15.59
C ALA A 161 -15.91 6.16 15.99
N THR A 162 -16.08 7.08 16.93
CA THR A 162 -17.40 7.60 17.34
C THR A 162 -18.11 8.29 16.18
N MET A 163 -17.42 9.19 15.45
CA MET A 163 -17.99 9.84 14.27
C MET A 163 -18.35 8.82 13.18
N THR A 164 -17.58 7.75 13.02
CA THR A 164 -17.85 6.66 12.08
C THR A 164 -19.15 5.94 12.45
N GLY A 165 -19.39 5.74 13.75
CA GLY A 165 -20.63 5.20 14.30
C GLY A 165 -21.88 6.02 13.96
N ASP A 166 -21.79 7.35 13.88
CA ASP A 166 -22.91 8.20 13.46
C ASP A 166 -23.39 7.88 12.03
N PHE A 167 -22.48 7.45 11.15
CA PHE A 167 -22.79 7.09 9.77
C PHE A 167 -23.16 5.62 9.60
N ALA A 168 -22.57 4.72 10.39
CA ALA A 168 -22.86 3.28 10.35
C ALA A 168 -24.15 2.90 11.09
N GLY A 169 -24.63 3.75 12.01
CA GLY A 169 -25.76 3.45 12.89
C GLY A 169 -27.14 3.81 12.35
N GLY A 170 -27.24 4.39 11.14
CA GLY A 170 -28.53 4.66 10.50
C GLY A 170 -29.52 5.38 11.41
N ASN A 171 -29.17 6.56 11.92
CA ASN A 171 -30.17 7.47 12.49
C ASN A 171 -30.18 8.78 11.71
N ALA A 172 -30.80 8.73 10.52
CA ALA A 172 -31.28 9.90 9.83
C ALA A 172 -32.78 10.10 10.17
N PRO A 173 -33.18 11.25 10.70
CA PRO A 173 -34.36 11.95 10.20
C PRO A 173 -34.04 12.75 8.93
#